data_AF-A0AAP6H1T4-F1
#
_entry.id   AF-A0AAP6H1T4-F1
#
_cell.length_a   1.000
_cell.length_b   1.000
_cell.length_c   1.000
_cell.angle_alpha   90.00
_cell.angle_beta   90.00
_cell.angle_gamma   90.00
#
_symmetry.space_group_name_H-M   'P 1'
#
loop_
_entity.id
_entity.type
_entity.pdbx_description
1 polymer ?
#
loop_
_entity_poly.entity_id
_entity_poly.type
_entity_poly.pdbx_seq_one_letter_code
_entity_poly.pdbx_strand_id
1 'polypeptide(L)'
;MKRLRLLLVALLLWLPLLAAAQQTPEKSQAYQVHTGDVWVDDQLQDINHYAERYPESFLDEVARYASVPRDYIAALFYTHGWQAGDIYFACFWAKATERSCRDAVQAWSRFVPDEGEDKRWADVVTNMPVTPSNTHWRTLRHAIVASHDHWDRPVTLDATLKRQLGDRAQRDKAAADAETKRAR
;
A
#
# COMPACT_ATOMS: atom_id res chain seq x y z
N MET A 1 -21.72 38.71 29.04
CA MET A 1 -20.55 38.71 28.13
C MET A 1 -19.38 37.84 28.62
N LYS A 2 -18.90 37.96 29.88
CA LYS A 2 -17.81 37.09 30.42
C LYS A 2 -18.16 35.60 30.48
N ARG A 3 -19.40 35.24 30.85
CA ARG A 3 -19.87 33.84 30.90
C ARG A 3 -20.00 33.18 29.52
N LEU A 4 -20.36 33.96 28.49
CA LEU A 4 -20.43 33.47 27.11
C LEU A 4 -19.03 33.25 26.50
N ARG A 5 -18.05 34.09 26.85
CA ARG A 5 -16.64 33.89 26.49
C ARG A 5 -16.02 32.65 27.17
N LEU A 6 -16.37 32.38 28.43
CA LEU A 6 -15.91 31.18 29.14
C LEU A 6 -16.49 29.88 28.56
N LEU A 7 -17.74 29.91 28.08
CA LEU A 7 -18.37 28.76 27.40
C LEU A 7 -17.76 28.50 26.01
N LEU A 8 -17.39 29.53 25.24
CA LEU A 8 -16.70 29.36 23.96
C LEU A 8 -15.28 28.79 24.11
N VAL A 9 -14.54 29.17 25.16
CA VAL A 9 -13.20 28.63 25.43
C VAL A 9 -13.26 27.17 25.88
N ALA A 10 -14.29 26.78 26.64
CA ALA A 10 -14.49 25.39 27.05
C ALA A 10 -14.92 24.48 25.88
N LEU A 11 -15.66 24.99 24.89
CA LEU A 11 -16.08 24.22 23.71
C LEU A 11 -14.93 23.98 22.71
N LEU A 12 -13.94 24.88 22.67
CA LEU A 12 -12.73 24.76 21.84
C LEU A 12 -11.68 23.80 22.41
N LEU A 13 -11.76 23.46 23.71
CA LEU A 13 -10.83 22.56 24.40
C LEU A 13 -11.23 21.07 24.30
N TRP A 14 -12.36 20.76 23.66
CA TRP A 14 -12.88 19.39 23.47
C TRP A 14 -12.82 18.89 22.03
N LEU A 15 -12.12 19.59 21.14
CA LEU A 15 -11.72 19.03 19.86
C LEU A 15 -10.33 18.42 20.06
N PRO A 16 -10.19 17.11 20.34
CA PRO A 16 -8.99 16.44 19.91
C PRO A 16 -9.07 16.48 18.38
N LEU A 17 -8.43 17.48 17.77
CA LEU A 17 -7.89 17.35 16.41
C LEU A 17 -6.77 16.31 16.49
N LEU A 18 -7.12 15.06 16.80
CA LEU A 18 -6.42 13.93 16.24
C LEU A 18 -6.78 14.00 14.76
N ALA A 19 -6.04 14.83 14.02
CA ALA A 19 -5.90 14.65 12.61
C ALA A 19 -5.27 13.26 12.46
N ALA A 20 -6.11 12.23 12.46
CA ALA A 20 -5.70 10.93 11.95
C ALA A 20 -5.05 11.22 10.62
N ALA A 21 -3.89 10.62 10.37
CA ALA A 21 -3.18 10.81 9.13
C ALA A 21 -3.95 10.10 8.01
N GLN A 22 -5.12 10.62 7.67
CA GLN A 22 -5.97 10.09 6.62
C GLN A 22 -5.25 10.32 5.30
N GLN A 23 -5.42 9.36 4.42
CA GLN A 23 -5.07 9.53 3.02
C GLN A 23 -6.12 10.44 2.39
N THR A 24 -5.68 11.62 1.96
CA THR A 24 -6.53 12.67 1.39
C THR A 24 -6.28 12.77 -0.11
N PRO A 25 -7.21 13.35 -0.89
CA PRO A 25 -6.99 13.57 -2.31
C PRO A 25 -5.70 14.34 -2.61
N GLU A 26 -5.35 15.33 -1.77
CA GLU A 26 -4.10 16.07 -1.88
C GLU A 26 -2.88 15.18 -1.68
N LYS A 27 -2.88 14.32 -0.65
CA LYS A 27 -1.79 13.36 -0.40
C LYS A 27 -1.68 12.34 -1.52
N SER A 28 -2.81 11.80 -1.99
CA SER A 28 -2.84 10.89 -3.13
C SER A 28 -2.24 11.57 -4.35
N GLN A 29 -2.68 12.77 -4.71
CA GLN A 29 -2.19 13.51 -5.88
C GLN A 29 -0.70 13.89 -5.78
N ALA A 30 -0.23 14.24 -4.58
CA ALA A 30 1.17 14.62 -4.34
C ALA A 30 2.08 13.41 -4.12
N TYR A 31 1.55 12.19 -4.12
CA TYR A 31 2.35 10.98 -3.94
C TYR A 31 3.34 10.84 -5.08
N GLN A 32 4.59 10.59 -4.70
CA GLN A 32 5.67 10.29 -5.62
C GLN A 32 6.37 9.05 -5.11
N VAL A 33 6.60 8.12 -6.02
CA VAL A 33 7.21 6.84 -5.73
C VAL A 33 8.17 6.48 -6.84
N HIS A 34 9.29 5.88 -6.45
CA HIS A 34 10.34 5.48 -7.36
C HIS A 34 10.85 4.10 -6.95
N THR A 35 10.19 3.05 -7.43
CA THR A 35 10.63 1.66 -7.24
C THR A 35 11.66 1.23 -8.27
N GLY A 36 11.78 1.98 -9.38
CA GLY A 36 12.60 1.62 -10.54
C GLY A 36 11.85 0.81 -11.61
N ASP A 37 10.54 0.55 -11.41
CA ASP A 37 9.65 -0.02 -12.42
C ASP A 37 8.44 0.92 -12.55
N VAL A 38 8.38 1.66 -13.67
CA VAL A 38 7.34 2.69 -13.92
C VAL A 38 5.94 2.10 -13.85
N TRP A 39 5.74 0.85 -14.31
CA TRP A 39 4.42 0.23 -14.22
C TRP A 39 4.02 0.00 -12.77
N VAL A 40 4.96 -0.38 -11.91
CA VAL A 40 4.71 -0.51 -10.46
C VAL A 40 4.41 0.85 -9.85
N ASP A 41 5.20 1.88 -10.18
CA ASP A 41 5.00 3.24 -9.68
C ASP A 41 3.59 3.76 -10.02
N ASP A 42 3.12 3.55 -11.25
CA ASP A 42 1.76 3.92 -11.69
C ASP A 42 0.67 3.18 -10.89
N GLN A 43 0.87 1.90 -10.59
CA GLN A 43 -0.13 1.14 -9.82
C GLN A 43 -0.12 1.54 -8.34
N LEU A 44 1.02 1.87 -7.74
CA LEU A 44 1.08 2.35 -6.37
C LEU A 44 0.39 3.72 -6.21
N GLN A 45 0.51 4.59 -7.22
CA GLN A 45 -0.26 5.83 -7.31
C GLN A 45 -1.77 5.55 -7.34
N ASP A 46 -2.21 4.59 -8.16
CA ASP A 46 -3.62 4.20 -8.25
C ASP A 46 -4.15 3.57 -6.95
N ILE A 47 -3.32 2.77 -6.26
CA ILE A 47 -3.60 2.21 -4.93
C ILE A 47 -3.81 3.32 -3.89
N ASN A 48 -3.05 4.41 -3.95
CA ASN A 48 -3.30 5.56 -3.07
C ASN A 48 -4.67 6.18 -3.31
N HIS A 49 -5.07 6.39 -4.56
CA HIS A 49 -6.42 6.87 -4.85
C HIS A 49 -7.51 5.89 -4.42
N TYR A 50 -7.26 4.58 -4.52
CA TYR A 50 -8.19 3.57 -4.04
C TYR A 50 -8.37 3.64 -2.52
N ALA A 51 -7.26 3.62 -1.77
CA ALA A 51 -7.27 3.59 -0.31
C ALA A 51 -7.72 4.92 0.33
N GLU A 52 -7.68 6.03 -0.41
CA GLU A 52 -8.36 7.27 -0.03
C GLU A 52 -9.88 7.06 0.11
N ARG A 53 -10.49 6.33 -0.83
CA ARG A 53 -11.93 6.10 -0.87
C ARG A 53 -12.38 4.86 -0.10
N TYR A 54 -11.53 3.85 -0.03
CA TYR A 54 -11.82 2.54 0.56
C TYR A 54 -10.71 2.07 1.51
N PRO A 55 -10.41 2.83 2.58
CA PRO A 55 -9.26 2.54 3.44
C PRO A 55 -9.38 1.20 4.16
N GLU A 56 -10.56 0.82 4.64
CA GLU A 56 -10.75 -0.46 5.33
C GLU A 56 -10.57 -1.67 4.39
N SER A 57 -11.06 -1.58 3.15
CA SER A 57 -10.86 -2.62 2.13
C SER A 57 -9.39 -2.76 1.75
N PHE A 58 -8.66 -1.64 1.67
CA PHE A 58 -7.21 -1.65 1.48
C PHE A 58 -6.48 -2.35 2.63
N LEU A 59 -6.80 -2.01 3.88
CA LEU A 59 -6.19 -2.64 5.05
C LEU A 59 -6.49 -4.15 5.09
N ASP A 60 -7.71 -4.57 4.76
CA ASP A 60 -8.08 -5.98 4.69
C ASP A 60 -7.30 -6.75 3.60
N GLU A 61 -7.11 -6.13 2.44
CA GLU A 61 -6.31 -6.70 1.34
C GLU A 61 -4.87 -6.94 1.78
N VAL A 62 -4.20 -5.90 2.31
CA VAL A 62 -2.81 -6.00 2.74
C VAL A 62 -2.68 -7.01 3.88
N ALA A 63 -3.56 -6.96 4.88
CA ALA A 63 -3.52 -7.90 6.00
C ALA A 63 -3.63 -9.35 5.55
N ARG A 64 -4.62 -9.65 4.69
CA ARG A 64 -4.90 -11.00 4.21
C ARG A 64 -3.79 -11.50 3.29
N TYR A 65 -3.41 -10.72 2.29
CA TYR A 65 -2.59 -11.20 1.19
C TYR A 65 -1.10 -10.91 1.34
N ALA A 66 -0.69 -9.97 2.19
CA ALA A 66 0.70 -9.84 2.64
C ALA A 66 0.98 -10.60 3.94
N SER A 67 -0.04 -11.21 4.55
CA SER A 67 0.07 -12.01 5.78
C SER A 67 0.65 -11.20 6.95
N VAL A 68 0.15 -9.97 7.12
CA VAL A 68 0.58 -9.01 8.14
C VAL A 68 -0.58 -8.70 9.09
N PRO A 69 -0.34 -8.51 10.40
CA PRO A 69 -1.42 -8.11 11.31
C PRO A 69 -2.07 -6.80 10.87
N ARG A 70 -3.40 -6.79 10.77
CA ARG A 70 -4.18 -5.63 10.35
C ARG A 70 -3.92 -4.40 11.23
N ASP A 71 -3.83 -4.58 12.55
CA ASP A 71 -3.60 -3.48 13.48
C ASP A 71 -2.25 -2.80 13.26
N TYR A 72 -1.24 -3.55 12.81
CA TYR A 72 0.08 -3.00 12.51
C TYR A 72 0.03 -2.05 11.31
N ILE A 73 -0.60 -2.47 10.21
CA ILE A 73 -0.74 -1.62 9.02
C ILE A 73 -1.73 -0.47 9.25
N ALA A 74 -2.76 -0.66 10.07
CA ALA A 74 -3.67 0.41 10.48
C ALA A 74 -2.93 1.49 11.28
N ALA A 75 -2.00 1.10 12.16
CA ALA A 75 -1.15 2.06 12.87
C ALA A 75 -0.21 2.82 11.91
N LEU A 76 0.40 2.13 10.93
CA LEU A 76 1.22 2.81 9.91
C LEU A 76 0.40 3.87 9.15
N PHE A 77 -0.80 3.48 8.72
CA PHE A 77 -1.70 4.32 7.93
C PHE A 77 -2.24 5.49 8.75
N TYR A 78 -2.99 5.23 9.82
CA TYR A 78 -3.73 6.25 10.55
C TYR A 78 -2.90 7.04 11.56
N THR A 79 -1.88 6.43 12.16
CA THR A 79 -1.10 7.04 13.25
C THR A 79 0.21 7.60 12.76
N HIS A 80 0.93 6.87 11.90
CA HIS A 80 2.26 7.26 11.42
C HIS A 80 2.23 7.93 10.04
N GLY A 81 1.06 8.06 9.42
CA GLY A 81 0.86 8.80 8.18
C GLY A 81 1.59 8.24 6.98
N TRP A 82 1.86 6.94 6.98
CA TRP A 82 2.34 6.25 5.79
C TRP A 82 1.29 6.29 4.68
N GLN A 83 1.73 6.51 3.44
CA GLN A 83 0.87 6.41 2.27
C GLN A 83 0.57 4.93 1.98
N ALA A 84 -0.62 4.63 1.49
CA ALA A 84 -1.06 3.27 1.15
C ALA A 84 -0.13 2.60 0.15
N GLY A 85 0.35 3.33 -0.87
CA GLY A 85 1.33 2.84 -1.83
C GLY A 85 2.60 2.35 -1.14
N ASP A 86 3.12 3.09 -0.16
CA ASP A 86 4.32 2.69 0.59
C ASP A 86 4.06 1.49 1.50
N ILE A 87 2.90 1.46 2.18
CA ILE A 87 2.50 0.30 3.01
C ILE A 87 2.37 -0.95 2.13
N TYR A 88 1.69 -0.82 0.98
CA TYR A 88 1.48 -1.90 0.04
C TYR A 88 2.83 -2.43 -0.47
N PHE A 89 3.68 -1.54 -0.99
CA PHE A 89 4.97 -1.92 -1.52
C PHE A 89 5.84 -2.57 -0.43
N ALA A 90 5.96 -1.97 0.76
CA ALA A 90 6.75 -2.52 1.86
C ALA A 90 6.32 -3.95 2.21
N CYS A 91 5.02 -4.18 2.39
CA CYS A 91 4.51 -5.47 2.84
C CYS A 91 4.58 -6.54 1.73
N PHE A 92 4.19 -6.21 0.50
CA PHE A 92 4.23 -7.19 -0.61
C PHE A 92 5.64 -7.44 -1.13
N TRP A 93 6.53 -6.44 -1.12
CA TRP A 93 7.94 -6.65 -1.41
C TRP A 93 8.61 -7.54 -0.37
N ALA A 94 8.36 -7.28 0.91
CA ALA A 94 8.85 -8.13 1.99
C ALA A 94 8.36 -9.58 1.81
N LYS A 95 7.07 -9.77 1.53
CA LYS A 95 6.53 -11.10 1.25
C LYS A 95 7.21 -11.77 0.05
N ALA A 96 7.40 -11.03 -1.05
CA ALA A 96 8.06 -11.55 -2.26
C ALA A 96 9.54 -11.90 -2.04
N THR A 97 10.18 -11.32 -1.01
CA THR A 97 11.58 -11.56 -0.63
C THR A 97 11.73 -12.40 0.64
N GLU A 98 10.64 -13.03 1.11
CA GLU A 98 10.61 -13.87 2.31
C GLU A 98 11.09 -13.15 3.59
N ARG A 99 10.75 -11.86 3.70
CA ARG A 99 11.00 -11.00 4.87
C ARG A 99 9.69 -10.58 5.51
N SER A 100 9.76 -10.04 6.72
CA SER A 100 8.58 -9.47 7.37
C SER A 100 8.28 -8.07 6.81
N CYS A 101 7.01 -7.67 6.74
CA CYS A 101 6.66 -6.29 6.37
C CYS A 101 7.36 -5.26 7.27
N ARG A 102 7.58 -5.60 8.55
CA ARG A 102 8.34 -4.78 9.49
C ARG A 102 9.78 -4.56 9.04
N ASP A 103 10.44 -5.56 8.45
CA ASP A 103 11.81 -5.41 7.96
C ASP A 103 11.90 -4.37 6.82
N ALA A 104 10.93 -4.40 5.89
CA ALA A 104 10.88 -3.41 4.80
C ALA A 104 10.55 -2.00 5.31
N VAL A 105 9.61 -1.89 6.25
CA VAL A 105 9.29 -0.61 6.92
C VAL A 105 10.50 -0.05 7.66
N GLN A 106 11.26 -0.90 8.37
CA GLN A 106 12.51 -0.49 9.03
C GLN A 106 13.60 -0.10 8.03
N ALA A 107 13.71 -0.81 6.91
CA ALA A 107 14.67 -0.48 5.85
C ALA A 107 14.35 0.89 5.25
N TRP A 108 13.08 1.18 4.97
CA TRP A 108 12.63 2.50 4.53
C TRP A 108 13.06 3.60 5.50
N SER A 109 12.79 3.45 6.80
CA SER A 109 13.21 4.44 7.82
C SER A 109 14.72 4.61 7.96
N ARG A 110 15.54 3.68 7.46
CA ARG A 110 17.01 3.77 7.49
C ARG A 110 17.60 4.40 6.25
N PHE A 111 16.97 4.18 5.10
CA PHE A 111 17.55 4.49 3.79
C PHE A 111 16.84 5.60 3.05
N VAL A 112 15.65 6.00 3.48
CA VAL A 112 14.96 7.17 2.92
C VAL A 112 15.36 8.41 3.74
N PRO A 113 15.90 9.45 3.07
CA PRO A 113 16.33 10.68 3.73
C PRO A 113 15.17 11.45 4.39
N ASP A 114 15.53 12.37 5.28
CA ASP A 114 14.60 13.29 5.95
C ASP A 114 13.86 14.19 4.94
N GLU A 115 12.86 14.94 5.42
CA GLU A 115 11.99 15.78 4.58
C GLU A 115 12.77 16.68 3.60
N GLY A 116 12.40 16.63 2.32
CA GLY A 116 12.94 17.51 1.27
C GLY A 116 13.77 16.80 0.18
N GLU A 117 14.12 15.52 0.37
CA GLU A 117 14.80 14.71 -0.64
C GLU A 117 13.87 13.66 -1.29
N ASP A 118 14.20 13.27 -2.52
CA ASP A 118 13.41 12.31 -3.30
C ASP A 118 13.40 10.94 -2.63
N LYS A 119 12.21 10.49 -2.22
CA LYS A 119 12.01 9.19 -1.57
C LYS A 119 12.03 8.07 -2.61
N ARG A 120 12.97 7.13 -2.48
CA ARG A 120 13.22 6.09 -3.49
C ARG A 120 13.19 4.69 -2.92
N TRP A 121 12.13 3.95 -3.23
CA TRP A 121 12.08 2.51 -2.94
C TRP A 121 13.19 1.75 -3.66
N ALA A 122 13.65 2.19 -4.82
CA ALA A 122 14.78 1.58 -5.53
C ALA A 122 16.05 1.50 -4.66
N ASP A 123 16.33 2.56 -3.89
CA ASP A 123 17.50 2.60 -3.01
C ASP A 123 17.29 1.69 -1.79
N VAL A 124 16.09 1.71 -1.20
CA VAL A 124 15.74 0.81 -0.09
C VAL A 124 15.92 -0.65 -0.50
N VAL A 125 15.33 -1.03 -1.64
CA VAL A 125 15.33 -2.39 -2.19
C VAL A 125 16.75 -2.88 -2.49
N THR A 126 17.62 -2.01 -3.02
CA THR A 126 19.02 -2.36 -3.32
C THR A 126 19.85 -2.57 -2.05
N ASN A 127 19.53 -1.88 -0.96
CA ASN A 127 20.24 -1.96 0.31
C ASN A 127 19.64 -2.99 1.30
N MET A 128 18.58 -3.69 0.91
CA MET A 128 18.04 -4.79 1.71
C MET A 128 18.96 -6.03 1.67
N PRO A 129 18.95 -6.88 2.72
CA PRO A 129 19.82 -8.07 2.78
C PRO A 129 19.60 -9.11 1.67
N VAL A 130 18.45 -9.07 1.00
CA VAL A 130 18.11 -9.99 -0.09
C VAL A 130 18.26 -9.24 -1.41
N THR A 131 19.14 -9.74 -2.28
CA THR A 131 19.33 -9.16 -3.60
C THR A 131 18.03 -9.27 -4.43
N PRO A 132 17.52 -8.16 -4.98
CA PRO A 132 16.34 -8.17 -5.85
C PRO A 132 16.54 -9.08 -7.07
N SER A 133 15.51 -9.83 -7.42
CA SER A 133 15.52 -10.70 -8.59
C SER A 133 14.29 -10.46 -9.46
N ASN A 134 14.34 -10.86 -10.73
CA ASN A 134 13.18 -10.79 -11.63
C ASN A 134 11.98 -11.60 -11.11
N THR A 135 12.22 -12.65 -10.33
CA THR A 135 11.15 -13.42 -9.69
C THR A 135 10.48 -12.64 -8.57
N HIS A 136 11.24 -11.88 -7.77
CA HIS A 136 10.66 -11.02 -6.72
C HIS A 136 9.77 -9.93 -7.36
N TRP A 137 10.28 -9.25 -8.38
CA TRP A 137 9.50 -8.25 -9.12
C TRP A 137 8.26 -8.84 -9.79
N ARG A 138 8.38 -10.00 -10.44
CA ARG A 138 7.22 -10.69 -11.03
C ARG A 138 6.18 -11.05 -9.97
N THR A 139 6.61 -11.51 -8.80
CA THR A 139 5.71 -11.85 -7.68
C THR A 139 4.97 -10.61 -7.18
N LEU A 140 5.67 -9.48 -7.00
CA LEU A 140 5.04 -8.21 -6.63
C LEU A 140 4.02 -7.77 -7.68
N ARG A 141 4.37 -7.79 -8.97
CA ARG A 141 3.48 -7.36 -10.04
C ARG A 141 2.24 -8.26 -10.16
N HIS A 142 2.39 -9.57 -9.94
CA HIS A 142 1.25 -10.49 -9.88
C HIS A 142 0.34 -10.18 -8.68
N ALA A 143 0.91 -9.84 -7.53
CA ALA A 143 0.14 -9.44 -6.36
C ALA A 143 -0.66 -8.15 -6.60
N ILE A 144 -0.06 -7.15 -7.26
CA ILE A 144 -0.75 -5.91 -7.65
C ILE A 144 -1.97 -6.23 -8.53
N VAL A 145 -1.80 -7.04 -9.57
CA VAL A 145 -2.93 -7.44 -10.44
C VAL A 145 -4.02 -8.16 -9.64
N ALA A 146 -3.65 -9.09 -8.76
CA ALA A 146 -4.60 -9.79 -7.92
C ALA A 146 -5.39 -8.84 -6.99
N SER A 147 -4.74 -7.83 -6.41
CA SER A 147 -5.44 -6.84 -5.58
C SER A 147 -6.42 -5.99 -6.39
N HIS A 148 -6.03 -5.54 -7.58
CA HIS A 148 -6.96 -4.85 -8.48
C HIS A 148 -8.15 -5.74 -8.85
N ASP A 149 -7.90 -7.02 -9.12
CA ASP A 149 -8.93 -8.01 -9.40
C ASP A 149 -9.90 -8.20 -8.22
N HIS A 150 -9.42 -8.26 -6.98
CA HIS A 150 -10.26 -8.37 -5.77
C HIS A 150 -11.11 -7.13 -5.53
N TRP A 151 -10.59 -5.94 -5.88
CA TRP A 151 -11.30 -4.68 -5.73
C TRP A 151 -12.24 -4.35 -6.91
N ASP A 152 -12.32 -5.24 -7.89
CA ASP A 152 -12.98 -5.00 -9.19
C ASP A 152 -12.51 -3.69 -9.85
N ARG A 153 -11.21 -3.44 -9.72
CA ARG A 153 -10.56 -2.23 -10.19
C ARG A 153 -9.86 -2.49 -11.52
N PRO A 154 -10.09 -1.66 -12.55
CA PRO A 154 -9.37 -1.81 -13.80
C PRO A 154 -7.85 -1.74 -13.60
N VAL A 155 -7.12 -2.58 -14.33
CA VAL A 155 -5.66 -2.57 -14.37
C VAL A 155 -5.20 -2.80 -15.82
N THR A 156 -4.33 -1.93 -16.30
CA THR A 156 -3.74 -2.06 -17.64
C THR A 156 -2.50 -2.94 -17.54
N LEU A 157 -2.58 -4.14 -18.10
CA LEU A 157 -1.46 -5.08 -18.13
C LEU A 157 -0.51 -4.76 -19.29
N ASP A 158 0.79 -4.75 -19.02
CA ASP A 158 1.78 -4.76 -20.09
C ASP A 158 1.78 -6.10 -20.86
N ALA A 159 2.52 -6.16 -21.96
CA ALA A 159 2.55 -7.34 -22.81
C ALA A 159 3.05 -8.61 -22.07
N THR A 160 3.94 -8.46 -21.09
CA THR A 160 4.49 -9.57 -20.32
C THR A 160 3.48 -10.10 -19.31
N LEU A 161 2.86 -9.22 -18.53
CA LEU A 161 1.79 -9.56 -17.59
C LEU A 161 0.59 -10.15 -18.31
N LYS A 162 0.18 -9.58 -19.44
CA LYS A 162 -0.94 -10.13 -20.24
C LYS A 162 -0.65 -11.55 -20.72
N ARG A 163 0.59 -11.86 -21.14
CA ARG A 163 0.99 -13.23 -21.49
C ARG A 163 1.01 -14.17 -20.28
N GLN A 164 1.40 -13.68 -19.11
CA GLN A 164 1.53 -14.50 -17.90
C GLN A 164 0.20 -14.78 -17.20
N LEU A 165 -0.69 -13.79 -17.18
CA LEU A 165 -1.92 -13.82 -16.37
C LEU A 165 -3.19 -13.93 -17.22
N GLY A 166 -3.12 -13.63 -18.52
CA GLY A 166 -4.30 -13.61 -19.38
C GLY A 166 -5.19 -12.38 -19.16
N ASP A 167 -6.38 -12.42 -19.75
CA ASP A 167 -7.42 -11.41 -19.54
C ASP A 167 -8.15 -11.58 -18.18
N ARG A 168 -9.03 -10.63 -17.85
CA ARG A 168 -9.78 -10.62 -16.59
C ARG A 168 -10.61 -11.90 -16.38
N ALA A 169 -11.32 -12.35 -17.41
CA ALA A 169 -12.16 -13.55 -17.31
C ALA A 169 -11.32 -14.81 -17.05
N GLN A 170 -10.14 -14.90 -17.65
CA GLN A 170 -9.20 -15.99 -17.38
C GLN A 170 -8.70 -15.98 -15.93
N ARG A 171 -8.40 -14.80 -15.39
CA ARG A 171 -7.97 -14.65 -13.99
C ARG A 171 -9.09 -14.98 -13.00
N ASP A 172 -10.31 -14.53 -13.26
CA ASP A 172 -11.48 -14.82 -12.40
C ASP A 172 -11.76 -16.32 -12.35
N LYS A 173 -11.69 -16.99 -13.51
CA LYS A 173 -11.80 -18.45 -13.57
C LYS A 173 -10.70 -19.14 -12.76
N ALA A 174 -9.45 -18.71 -12.92
CA ALA A 174 -8.32 -19.28 -12.18
C ALA A 174 -8.47 -19.11 -10.65
N ALA A 175 -9.01 -17.97 -10.21
CA ALA A 175 -9.31 -17.71 -8.80
C ALA A 175 -10.40 -18.66 -8.26
N ALA A 176 -11.49 -18.83 -9.00
CA ALA A 176 -12.59 -19.74 -8.63
C ALA A 176 -12.12 -21.22 -8.56
N ASP A 177 -11.27 -21.64 -9.50
CA ASP A 177 -10.68 -22.98 -9.49
C ASP A 177 -9.76 -23.18 -8.27
N ALA A 178 -8.97 -22.16 -7.92
CA ALA A 178 -8.10 -22.21 -6.75
C ALA A 178 -8.87 -22.27 -5.42
N GLU A 179 -9.98 -21.54 -5.30
CA GLU A 179 -10.87 -21.61 -4.14
C GLU A 179 -11.52 -22.98 -4.01
N THR A 180 -12.04 -23.52 -5.12
CA THR A 180 -12.60 -24.87 -5.18
C THR A 180 -11.59 -25.92 -4.72
N LYS A 181 -10.31 -25.76 -5.12
CA LYS A 181 -9.24 -26.67 -4.71
C LYS A 181 -8.91 -26.56 -3.22
N ARG A 182 -8.98 -25.37 -2.61
CA ARG A 182 -8.72 -25.18 -1.16
C ARG A 182 -9.84 -25.73 -0.29
N ALA A 183 -11.07 -25.80 -0.80
CA ALA A 183 -12.22 -26.35 -0.10
C ALA A 183 -12.28 -27.90 -0.11
N ARG A 184 -11.40 -28.56 -0.87
CA ARG A 184 -11.26 -30.02 -0.93
C ARG A 184 -10.09 -30.48 -0.08
#